data_AF-A0AAW2JMU9-F1
#
_entry.id   AF-A0AAW2JMU9-F1
#
_cell.length_a   1.000
_cell.length_b   1.000
_cell.length_c   1.000
_cell.angle_alpha   90.00
_cell.angle_beta   90.00
_cell.angle_gamma   90.00
#
_symmetry.space_group_name_H-M   'P 1'
#
loop_
_entity.id
_entity.type
_entity.pdbx_description
1 polymer ?
#
loop_
_entity_poly.entity_id
_entity_poly.type
_entity_poly.pdbx_seq_one_letter_code
_entity_poly.pdbx_strand_id
1 'polypeptide(L)'
;MAHPSHGDAWKHFDRTHPSFASDARNVRLGLCTDGFSPFGNSSTHYSCWPIIITVYNLPPWLYKRKPFMFLNMVIPGLKSPGKNIDVFLHSLIDELKILWTSGVQTYDVCNKQNFNMRAALLWTISDFPAHAMLSGWSTHGWLACPYCMDMIKSFNLRYGRKASWFDCHHQFLPLDHPYRKQAYKFHKERIENDQPPIRLSGEEEHQRVEGLPDIIFGKPPDSTQPIDGFAKTHN
;
A
#
# COMPACT_ATOMS: atom_id res chain seq x y z
N MET A 1 -15.26 -16.78 -9.84
CA MET A 1 -14.25 -15.92 -9.20
C MET A 1 -13.58 -15.10 -10.29
N ALA A 2 -13.68 -13.77 -10.25
CA ALA A 2 -13.13 -12.91 -11.29
C ALA A 2 -11.59 -12.81 -11.18
N HIS A 3 -10.90 -12.80 -12.30
CA HIS A 3 -9.47 -12.55 -12.35
C HIS A 3 -9.19 -11.05 -12.11
N PRO A 4 -8.08 -10.66 -11.46
CA PRO A 4 -7.75 -9.25 -11.24
C PRO A 4 -7.71 -8.40 -12.52
N SER A 5 -7.40 -9.02 -13.68
CA SER A 5 -7.44 -8.34 -14.99
C SER A 5 -8.82 -7.85 -15.43
N HIS A 6 -9.90 -8.35 -14.83
CA HIS A 6 -11.25 -7.85 -15.10
C HIS A 6 -11.55 -6.55 -14.34
N GLY A 7 -10.74 -6.20 -13.34
CA GLY A 7 -10.92 -5.00 -12.52
C GLY A 7 -10.54 -3.71 -13.24
N ASP A 8 -11.17 -2.61 -12.85
CA ASP A 8 -10.96 -1.31 -13.49
C ASP A 8 -9.56 -0.74 -13.26
N ALA A 9 -8.93 -1.06 -12.13
CA ALA A 9 -7.54 -0.67 -11.85
C ALA A 9 -6.57 -1.24 -12.90
N TRP A 10 -6.73 -2.52 -13.27
CA TRP A 10 -5.92 -3.16 -14.30
C TRP A 10 -6.17 -2.53 -15.67
N LYS A 11 -7.43 -2.36 -16.06
CA LYS A 11 -7.80 -1.75 -17.34
C LYS A 11 -7.33 -0.30 -17.43
N HIS A 12 -7.38 0.44 -16.33
CA HIS A 12 -6.82 1.78 -16.25
C HIS A 12 -5.30 1.75 -16.44
N PHE A 13 -4.59 0.89 -15.71
CA PHE A 13 -3.15 0.72 -15.86
C PHE A 13 -2.73 0.40 -17.31
N ASP A 14 -3.43 -0.52 -17.98
CA ASP A 14 -3.13 -0.90 -19.36
C ASP A 14 -3.37 0.25 -20.36
N ARG A 15 -4.39 1.09 -20.11
CA ARG A 15 -4.65 2.31 -20.91
C ARG A 15 -3.59 3.38 -20.69
N THR A 16 -3.11 3.53 -19.46
CA THR A 16 -2.08 4.50 -19.10
C THR A 16 -0.69 4.07 -19.61
N HIS A 17 -0.41 2.77 -19.67
CA HIS A 17 0.88 2.22 -20.05
C HIS A 17 0.76 1.23 -21.24
N PRO A 18 0.34 1.69 -22.43
CA PRO A 18 0.08 0.81 -23.57
C PRO A 18 1.33 0.07 -24.05
N SER A 19 2.51 0.71 -23.96
CA SER A 19 3.79 0.06 -24.32
C SER A 19 4.09 -1.14 -23.41
N PHE A 20 3.82 -1.03 -22.11
CA PHE A 20 3.93 -2.15 -21.18
C PHE A 20 2.87 -3.23 -21.47
N ALA A 21 1.61 -2.82 -21.66
CA ALA A 21 0.50 -3.74 -21.83
C ALA A 21 0.54 -4.50 -23.16
N SER A 22 1.19 -3.95 -24.19
CA SER A 22 1.32 -4.55 -25.51
C SER A 22 2.09 -5.88 -25.52
N ASP A 23 3.03 -6.08 -24.59
CA ASP A 23 3.74 -7.35 -24.44
C ASP A 23 3.13 -8.15 -23.28
N ALA A 24 2.43 -9.24 -23.62
CA ALA A 24 1.79 -10.12 -22.64
C ALA A 24 2.79 -10.83 -21.71
N ARG A 25 4.09 -10.84 -22.05
CA ARG A 25 5.16 -11.39 -21.23
C ARG A 25 5.60 -10.45 -20.11
N ASN A 26 5.18 -9.17 -20.14
CA ASN A 26 5.38 -8.25 -19.03
C ASN A 26 4.51 -8.63 -17.83
N VAL A 27 5.10 -8.58 -16.64
CA VAL A 27 4.56 -9.20 -15.43
C VAL A 27 3.85 -8.18 -14.54
N ARG A 28 2.65 -8.51 -14.07
CA ARG A 28 1.91 -7.72 -13.09
C ARG A 28 1.94 -8.41 -11.74
N LEU A 29 2.38 -7.67 -10.74
CA LEU A 29 2.66 -8.15 -9.39
C LEU A 29 1.64 -7.58 -8.41
N GLY A 30 1.33 -8.37 -7.37
CA GLY A 30 0.71 -7.89 -6.15
C GLY A 30 1.61 -8.21 -4.97
N LEU A 31 1.73 -7.27 -4.04
CA LEU A 31 2.50 -7.45 -2.81
C LEU A 31 1.51 -7.59 -1.65
N CYS A 32 1.71 -8.58 -0.79
CA CYS A 32 0.95 -8.66 0.46
C CYS A 32 1.87 -8.82 1.67
N THR A 33 1.48 -8.19 2.77
CA THR A 33 2.19 -8.26 4.05
C THR A 33 1.22 -8.03 5.20
N ASP A 34 1.46 -8.74 6.30
CA ASP A 34 0.72 -8.62 7.55
C ASP A 34 1.56 -9.16 8.71
N GLY A 35 1.30 -8.72 9.93
CA GLY A 35 1.95 -9.22 11.13
C GLY A 35 1.21 -10.40 11.73
N PHE A 36 1.89 -11.52 11.95
CA PHE A 36 1.34 -12.64 12.71
C PHE A 36 2.26 -13.09 13.85
N SER A 37 1.67 -13.65 14.92
CA SER A 37 2.44 -14.29 16.00
C SER A 37 2.60 -15.78 15.69
N PRO A 38 3.83 -16.27 15.41
CA PRO A 38 4.05 -17.69 15.12
C PRO A 38 3.80 -18.60 16.34
N PHE A 39 3.86 -18.05 17.56
CA PHE A 39 3.66 -18.78 18.81
C PHE A 39 2.27 -18.56 19.43
N GLY A 40 1.37 -17.87 18.73
CA GLY A 40 0.03 -17.56 19.20
C GLY A 40 0.02 -16.64 20.43
N ASN A 41 -0.87 -16.94 21.38
CA ASN A 41 -1.02 -16.21 22.66
C ASN A 41 -0.04 -16.68 23.76
N SER A 42 1.02 -17.40 23.41
CA SER A 42 2.03 -17.80 24.39
C SER A 42 2.75 -16.58 24.98
N SER A 43 3.43 -16.76 26.11
CA SER A 43 4.04 -15.68 26.90
C SER A 43 5.14 -14.89 26.19
N THR A 44 5.66 -15.37 25.05
CA THR A 44 6.66 -14.64 24.26
C THR A 44 5.97 -13.88 23.13
N HIS A 45 5.76 -12.58 23.34
CA HIS A 45 5.32 -11.66 22.29
C HIS A 45 6.32 -11.66 21.14
N TYR A 46 5.89 -12.20 20.00
CA TYR A 46 6.67 -12.26 18.77
C TYR A 46 5.80 -11.87 17.59
N SER A 47 6.36 -11.12 16.66
CA SER A 47 5.74 -10.67 15.44
C SER A 47 6.59 -11.14 14.26
N CYS A 48 5.93 -11.70 13.25
CA CYS A 48 6.54 -12.13 12.02
C CYS A 48 5.79 -11.50 10.85
N TRP A 49 6.52 -10.84 9.95
CA TRP A 49 5.97 -10.12 8.81
C TRP A 49 6.51 -10.73 7.51
N PRO A 50 5.72 -11.55 6.80
CA PRO A 50 6.11 -12.09 5.50
C PRO A 50 5.78 -11.07 4.41
N ILE A 51 6.77 -10.73 3.59
CA ILE A 51 6.56 -9.98 2.35
C ILE A 51 6.40 -11.00 1.22
N ILE A 52 5.19 -11.10 0.68
CA ILE A 52 4.85 -12.06 -0.35
C ILE A 52 4.48 -11.33 -1.64
N ILE A 53 5.05 -11.79 -2.76
CA ILE A 53 4.73 -11.31 -4.09
C ILE A 53 3.97 -12.38 -4.84
N THR A 54 2.89 -11.96 -5.50
CA THR A 54 2.02 -12.80 -6.31
C THR A 54 2.08 -12.35 -7.77
N VAL A 55 2.22 -13.29 -8.69
CA VAL A 55 2.22 -13.02 -10.13
C VAL A 55 0.81 -13.16 -10.70
N TYR A 56 0.20 -12.03 -11.07
CA TYR A 56 -1.18 -12.00 -11.57
C TYR A 56 -1.32 -12.34 -13.07
N ASN A 57 -0.23 -12.59 -13.78
CA ASN A 57 -0.33 -13.13 -15.15
C ASN A 57 -0.83 -14.57 -15.15
N LEU A 58 -0.76 -15.27 -14.01
CA LEU A 58 -1.21 -16.64 -13.88
C LEU A 58 -2.73 -16.72 -13.72
N PRO A 59 -3.38 -17.77 -14.25
CA PRO A 59 -4.81 -18.00 -14.06
C PRO A 59 -5.26 -17.99 -12.58
N PRO A 60 -6.54 -17.66 -12.29
CA PRO A 60 -7.06 -17.51 -10.93
C PRO A 60 -6.80 -18.70 -9.99
N TRP A 61 -6.77 -19.91 -10.55
CA TRP A 61 -6.57 -21.14 -9.78
C TRP A 61 -5.09 -21.46 -9.51
N LEU A 62 -4.15 -20.76 -10.16
CA LEU A 62 -2.71 -20.94 -9.95
C LEU A 62 -2.14 -19.88 -9.02
N TYR A 63 -2.36 -18.58 -9.29
CA TYR A 63 -1.68 -17.51 -8.53
C TYR A 63 -1.99 -17.55 -7.02
N LYS A 64 -3.14 -18.12 -6.62
CA LYS A 64 -3.54 -18.27 -5.21
C LYS A 64 -2.94 -19.49 -4.52
N ARG A 65 -2.25 -20.37 -5.24
CA ARG A 65 -1.64 -21.56 -4.64
C ARG A 65 -0.26 -21.21 -4.11
N LYS A 66 0.08 -21.82 -2.96
CA LYS A 66 1.37 -21.63 -2.28
C LYS A 66 2.60 -21.68 -3.19
N PRO A 67 2.73 -22.57 -4.19
CA PRO A 67 3.90 -22.61 -5.06
C PRO A 67 4.08 -21.38 -5.97
N PHE A 68 3.04 -20.58 -6.17
CA PHE A 68 3.05 -19.38 -7.01
C PHE A 68 2.98 -18.08 -6.20
N MET A 69 3.09 -18.20 -4.87
CA MET A 69 3.23 -17.08 -3.95
C MET A 69 4.70 -17.03 -3.52
N PHE A 70 5.42 -16.02 -3.99
CA PHE A 70 6.85 -15.87 -3.73
C PHE A 70 7.05 -15.17 -2.38
N LEU A 71 7.50 -15.93 -1.38
CA LEU A 71 7.97 -15.35 -0.12
C LEU A 71 9.33 -14.68 -0.38
N ASN A 72 9.32 -13.35 -0.50
CA ASN A 72 10.53 -12.58 -0.81
C ASN A 72 11.33 -12.27 0.45
N MET A 73 10.63 -12.03 1.56
CA MET A 73 11.27 -11.69 2.82
C MET A 73 10.42 -12.12 4.00
N VAL A 74 11.08 -12.43 5.12
CA VAL A 74 10.45 -12.59 6.42
C VAL A 74 11.13 -11.64 7.39
N ILE A 75 10.36 -10.77 8.03
CA ILE A 75 10.85 -9.82 9.03
C ILE A 75 10.39 -10.30 10.41
N PRO A 76 11.23 -11.05 11.13
CA PRO A 76 10.96 -11.44 12.51
C PRO A 76 11.28 -10.33 13.50
N GLY A 77 10.56 -10.27 14.62
CA GLY A 77 10.91 -9.40 15.75
C GLY A 77 10.00 -9.58 16.96
N LEU A 78 10.47 -9.15 18.14
CA LEU A 78 9.62 -9.12 19.35
C LEU A 78 8.41 -8.15 19.20
N LYS A 79 8.52 -7.19 18.27
CA LYS A 79 7.51 -6.17 17.96
C LYS A 79 7.35 -6.05 16.46
N SER A 80 6.24 -5.46 16.03
CA SER A 80 6.04 -5.06 14.63
C SER A 80 7.19 -4.17 14.14
N PRO A 81 7.55 -4.21 12.84
CA PRO A 81 8.65 -3.43 12.28
C PRO A 81 8.41 -1.92 12.42
N GLY A 82 7.15 -1.47 12.40
CA GLY A 82 6.81 -0.05 12.52
C GLY A 82 7.49 0.73 11.40
N LYS A 83 8.13 1.85 11.75
CA LYS A 83 8.90 2.70 10.83
C LYS A 83 10.12 2.01 10.20
N ASN A 84 10.56 0.89 10.75
CA ASN A 84 11.72 0.18 10.21
C ASN A 84 11.36 -0.70 9.00
N ILE A 85 10.06 -0.83 8.66
CA ILE A 85 9.64 -1.63 7.50
C ILE A 85 10.31 -1.16 6.20
N ASP A 86 10.51 0.16 6.06
CA ASP A 86 11.09 0.76 4.86
C ASP A 86 12.55 0.34 4.64
N VAL A 87 13.31 0.14 5.72
CA VAL A 87 14.70 -0.37 5.66
C VAL A 87 14.72 -1.77 5.05
N PHE A 88 13.77 -2.61 5.45
CA PHE A 88 13.66 -3.97 4.92
C PHE A 88 13.16 -3.98 3.46
N LEU A 89 12.25 -3.08 3.12
CA LEU A 89 11.69 -3.00 1.77
C LEU A 89 12.62 -2.34 0.75
N HIS A 90 13.67 -1.66 1.18
CA HIS A 90 14.57 -0.89 0.31
C HIS A 90 15.07 -1.69 -0.90
N SER A 91 15.72 -2.84 -0.67
CA SER A 91 16.23 -3.68 -1.75
C SER A 91 15.13 -4.18 -2.69
N LEU A 92 13.96 -4.52 -2.14
CA LEU A 92 12.82 -4.94 -2.95
C LEU A 92 12.30 -3.79 -3.82
N ILE A 93 12.21 -2.58 -3.28
CA ILE A 93 11.78 -1.39 -4.00
C ILE A 93 12.75 -1.07 -5.14
N ASP A 94 14.05 -1.20 -4.92
CA ASP A 94 15.05 -0.95 -5.96
C ASP A 94 14.95 -1.98 -7.10
N GLU A 95 14.78 -3.26 -6.79
CA GLU A 95 14.54 -4.29 -7.81
C GLU A 95 13.24 -4.04 -8.58
N LEU A 96 12.16 -3.64 -7.89
CA LEU A 96 10.90 -3.27 -8.53
C LEU A 96 11.06 -2.05 -9.44
N LYS A 97 11.85 -1.05 -9.05
CA LYS A 97 12.18 0.11 -9.89
C LYS A 97 12.94 -0.33 -11.13
N ILE A 98 13.95 -1.19 -11.00
CA ILE A 98 14.72 -1.74 -12.13
C ILE A 98 13.80 -2.50 -13.09
N LEU A 99 12.94 -3.39 -12.57
CA LEU A 99 11.96 -4.14 -13.34
C LEU A 99 10.99 -3.22 -14.09
N TRP A 100 10.62 -2.09 -13.51
CA TRP A 100 9.74 -1.12 -14.13
C TRP A 100 10.45 -0.28 -15.19
N THR A 101 11.62 0.30 -14.90
CA THR A 101 12.28 1.28 -15.77
C THR A 101 13.07 0.63 -16.90
N SER A 102 14.02 -0.23 -16.53
CA SER A 102 14.96 -0.86 -17.46
C SER A 102 14.47 -2.22 -17.93
N GLY A 103 13.74 -2.95 -17.09
CA GLY A 103 13.44 -4.36 -17.30
C GLY A 103 14.68 -5.26 -17.14
N VAL A 104 14.48 -6.56 -17.36
CA VAL A 104 15.54 -7.58 -17.25
C VAL A 104 15.49 -8.49 -18.49
N GLN A 105 16.66 -8.78 -19.06
CA GLN A 105 16.78 -9.73 -20.15
C GLN A 105 16.35 -11.12 -19.68
N THR A 106 15.30 -11.65 -20.31
CA THR A 106 14.68 -12.92 -19.95
C THR A 106 14.56 -13.79 -21.19
N TYR A 107 14.84 -15.08 -21.03
CA TYR A 107 14.74 -16.04 -22.13
C TYR A 107 13.31 -16.56 -22.27
N ASP A 108 12.73 -16.37 -23.46
CA ASP A 108 11.45 -16.95 -23.83
C ASP A 108 11.67 -18.35 -24.43
N VAL A 109 11.34 -19.39 -23.67
CA VAL A 109 11.51 -20.79 -24.10
C VAL A 109 10.65 -21.14 -25.31
N CYS A 110 9.47 -20.53 -25.46
CA CYS A 110 8.55 -20.83 -26.56
C CYS A 110 9.12 -20.29 -27.88
N ASN A 111 9.59 -19.04 -27.86
CA ASN A 111 10.13 -18.37 -29.05
C ASN A 111 11.65 -18.55 -29.21
N LYS A 112 12.31 -19.19 -28.25
CA LYS A 112 13.76 -19.42 -28.18
C LYS A 112 14.61 -18.15 -28.34
N GLN A 113 14.12 -17.02 -27.85
CA GLN A 113 14.77 -15.73 -27.98
C GLN A 113 14.74 -14.97 -26.65
N ASN A 114 15.72 -14.09 -26.45
CA ASN A 114 15.69 -13.15 -25.34
C ASN A 114 14.70 -12.02 -25.62
N PHE A 115 14.04 -11.56 -24.57
CA PHE A 115 13.24 -10.34 -24.59
C PHE A 115 13.50 -9.55 -23.32
N ASN A 116 13.18 -8.25 -23.36
CA ASN A 116 13.28 -7.42 -22.18
C ASN A 116 11.97 -7.51 -21.39
N MET A 117 11.96 -8.28 -20.30
CA MET A 117 10.81 -8.41 -19.44
C MET A 117 10.74 -7.22 -18.49
N ARG A 118 9.59 -6.54 -18.44
CA ARG A 118 9.28 -5.55 -17.41
C ARG A 118 8.27 -6.11 -16.41
N ALA A 119 8.30 -5.60 -15.19
CA ALA A 119 7.27 -5.89 -14.20
C ALA A 119 6.70 -4.62 -13.57
N ALA A 120 5.44 -4.67 -13.17
CA ALA A 120 4.73 -3.58 -12.51
C ALA A 120 4.01 -4.09 -11.26
N LEU A 121 4.20 -3.42 -10.13
CA LEU A 121 3.43 -3.66 -8.91
C LEU A 121 2.09 -2.90 -9.01
N LEU A 122 0.97 -3.62 -9.03
CA LEU A 122 -0.35 -2.99 -9.21
C LEU A 122 -0.98 -2.52 -7.91
N TRP A 123 -0.82 -3.27 -6.82
CA TRP A 123 -1.36 -2.92 -5.51
C TRP A 123 -0.69 -3.70 -4.38
N THR A 124 -0.84 -3.16 -3.18
CA THR A 124 -0.49 -3.81 -1.93
C THR A 124 -1.75 -4.34 -1.23
N ILE A 125 -1.66 -5.51 -0.61
CA ILE A 125 -2.73 -6.14 0.17
C ILE A 125 -2.25 -6.22 1.61
N SER A 126 -2.95 -5.51 2.48
CA SER A 126 -2.63 -5.39 3.90
C SER A 126 -3.91 -5.18 4.69
N ASP A 127 -3.90 -5.51 5.98
CA ASP A 127 -4.91 -5.02 6.90
C ASP A 127 -4.70 -3.52 7.18
N PHE A 128 -5.60 -2.90 7.94
CA PHE A 128 -5.55 -1.45 8.14
C PHE A 128 -4.30 -0.99 8.93
N PRO A 129 -3.87 -1.66 10.02
CA PRO A 129 -2.58 -1.42 10.65
C PRO A 129 -1.36 -1.60 9.73
N ALA A 130 -1.28 -2.69 8.97
CA ALA A 130 -0.19 -2.96 8.05
C ALA A 130 -0.12 -1.92 6.92
N HIS A 131 -1.28 -1.49 6.43
CA HIS A 131 -1.38 -0.41 5.44
C HIS A 131 -0.75 0.88 5.95
N ALA A 132 -0.91 1.20 7.24
CA ALA A 132 -0.32 2.39 7.86
C ALA A 132 1.21 2.39 7.76
N MET A 133 1.82 1.22 7.98
CA MET A 133 3.26 1.04 7.87
C MET A 133 3.73 1.09 6.42
N LEU A 134 2.99 0.50 5.49
CA LEU A 134 3.34 0.49 4.07
C LEU A 134 3.17 1.84 3.37
N SER A 135 2.16 2.62 3.75
CA SER A 135 1.83 3.91 3.12
C SER A 135 2.50 5.10 3.83
N GLY A 136 3.04 4.89 5.03
CA GLY A 136 3.47 5.98 5.91
C GLY A 136 2.31 6.82 6.48
N TRP A 137 1.06 6.49 6.15
CA TRP A 137 -0.11 7.23 6.62
C TRP A 137 -0.60 6.71 7.98
N SER A 138 -0.77 7.60 8.95
CA SER A 138 -1.30 7.21 10.26
C SER A 138 -2.75 6.72 10.13
N THR A 139 -3.00 5.46 10.47
CA THR A 139 -4.36 4.90 10.58
C THR A 139 -4.96 5.06 11.98
N HIS A 140 -4.29 5.82 12.85
CA HIS A 140 -4.76 6.16 14.19
C HIS A 140 -5.19 7.61 14.29
N GLY A 141 -6.06 7.89 15.27
CA GLY A 141 -6.51 9.26 15.57
C GLY A 141 -7.54 9.76 14.57
N TRP A 142 -7.60 11.07 14.35
CA TRP A 142 -8.64 11.72 13.54
C TRP A 142 -8.41 11.60 12.04
N LEU A 143 -7.14 11.50 11.63
CA LEU A 143 -6.67 11.49 10.25
C LEU A 143 -6.57 10.08 9.66
N ALA A 144 -7.22 9.08 10.26
CA ALA A 144 -7.00 7.68 9.89
C ALA A 144 -7.35 7.32 8.42
N CYS A 145 -8.19 8.10 7.75
CA CYS A 145 -8.62 7.77 6.39
C CYS A 145 -7.57 8.23 5.36
N PRO A 146 -6.91 7.31 4.64
CA PRO A 146 -5.92 7.68 3.62
C PRO A 146 -6.55 8.32 2.39
N TYR A 147 -7.87 8.14 2.17
CA TYR A 147 -8.57 8.71 1.01
C TYR A 147 -9.01 10.15 1.23
N CYS A 148 -9.40 10.52 2.45
CA CYS A 148 -9.81 11.88 2.77
C CYS A 148 -8.63 12.74 3.21
N MET A 149 -7.53 12.12 3.66
CA MET A 149 -6.32 12.79 4.12
C MET A 149 -6.60 13.90 5.15
N ASP A 150 -6.12 15.12 4.90
CA ASP A 150 -6.34 16.32 5.71
C ASP A 150 -7.76 16.89 5.58
N MET A 151 -8.49 16.54 4.52
CA MET A 151 -9.88 16.93 4.27
C MET A 151 -10.90 16.06 5.03
N ILE A 152 -10.49 15.43 6.13
CA ILE A 152 -11.31 14.48 6.87
C ILE A 152 -12.40 15.18 7.68
N LYS A 153 -13.57 14.53 7.73
CA LYS A 153 -14.77 15.03 8.38
C LYS A 153 -15.09 14.34 9.71
N SER A 154 -14.09 13.65 10.27
CA SER A 154 -14.23 12.85 11.48
C SER A 154 -14.70 13.71 12.65
N PHE A 155 -15.43 13.08 13.56
CA PHE A 155 -15.97 13.74 14.75
C PHE A 155 -15.88 12.83 15.96
N ASN A 156 -15.92 13.42 17.16
CA ASN A 156 -15.92 12.66 18.39
C ASN A 156 -17.32 12.22 18.78
N LEU A 157 -17.47 10.93 19.12
CA LEU A 157 -18.67 10.46 19.80
C LEU A 157 -18.72 11.05 21.21
N ARG A 158 -19.75 11.83 21.51
CA ARG A 158 -19.90 12.57 22.78
C ARG A 158 -19.64 11.72 24.03
N TYR A 159 -20.20 10.51 24.06
CA TYR A 159 -20.09 9.60 25.21
C TYR A 159 -18.92 8.62 25.09
N GLY A 160 -18.55 8.23 23.87
CA GLY A 160 -17.47 7.27 23.62
C GLY A 160 -16.07 7.89 23.63
N ARG A 161 -15.95 9.22 23.45
CA ARG A 161 -14.69 9.97 23.31
C ARG A 161 -13.74 9.39 22.26
N LYS A 162 -14.29 8.68 21.27
CA LYS A 162 -13.57 8.10 20.14
C LYS A 162 -13.88 8.91 18.89
N ALA A 163 -12.86 9.08 18.05
CA ALA A 163 -13.05 9.56 16.69
C ALA A 163 -13.93 8.58 15.91
N SER A 164 -14.85 9.13 15.13
CA SER A 164 -15.78 8.41 14.27
C SER A 164 -15.75 9.01 12.88
N TRP A 165 -15.80 8.14 11.89
CA TRP A 165 -15.94 8.46 10.47
C TRP A 165 -17.30 8.03 9.92
N PHE A 166 -18.20 7.59 10.81
CA PHE A 166 -19.56 7.28 10.45
C PHE A 166 -20.17 8.47 9.69
N ASP A 167 -20.89 8.23 8.60
CA ASP A 167 -21.54 9.28 7.77
C ASP A 167 -20.59 10.21 6.98
N CYS A 168 -19.28 10.15 7.18
CA CYS A 168 -18.32 11.02 6.46
C CYS A 168 -18.15 10.66 4.98
N HIS A 169 -18.70 9.54 4.53
CA HIS A 169 -18.54 9.00 3.18
C HIS A 169 -19.64 9.47 2.20
N HIS A 170 -20.69 10.14 2.69
CA HIS A 170 -21.76 10.62 1.81
C HIS A 170 -21.33 11.70 0.83
N GLN A 171 -20.20 12.37 1.09
CA GLN A 171 -19.56 13.27 0.14
C GLN A 171 -19.13 12.59 -1.17
N PHE A 172 -19.07 11.26 -1.22
CA PHE A 172 -18.79 10.49 -2.45
C PHE A 172 -20.04 10.10 -3.24
N LEU A 173 -21.26 10.34 -2.72
CA LEU A 173 -22.51 10.10 -3.45
C LEU A 173 -22.79 11.23 -4.46
N PRO A 174 -23.65 11.05 -5.47
CA PRO A 174 -24.12 12.16 -6.30
C PRO A 174 -24.71 13.31 -5.46
N LEU A 175 -24.59 14.57 -5.90
CA LEU A 175 -25.05 15.74 -5.12
C LEU A 175 -26.55 15.75 -4.85
N ASP A 176 -27.34 15.20 -5.77
CA ASP A 176 -28.78 15.06 -5.70
C ASP A 176 -29.22 13.82 -4.90
N HIS A 177 -28.28 12.99 -4.44
CA HIS A 177 -28.58 11.74 -3.76
C HIS A 177 -29.36 11.99 -2.44
N PRO A 178 -30.52 11.32 -2.22
CA PRO A 178 -31.38 11.56 -1.07
C PRO A 178 -30.67 11.48 0.29
N TYR A 179 -29.71 10.56 0.43
CA TYR A 179 -28.97 10.36 1.69
C TYR A 179 -28.13 11.57 2.12
N ARG A 180 -27.69 12.42 1.18
CA ARG A 180 -26.98 13.66 1.52
C ARG A 180 -27.85 14.64 2.31
N LYS A 181 -29.18 14.58 2.15
CA LYS A 181 -30.17 15.47 2.79
C LYS A 181 -30.76 14.89 4.08
N GLN A 182 -30.38 13.66 4.48
CA GLN A 182 -30.98 12.97 5.63
C GLN A 182 -30.35 13.39 6.97
N ALA A 183 -30.66 14.61 7.41
CA ALA A 183 -30.09 15.22 8.61
C ALA A 183 -30.38 14.53 9.96
N TYR A 184 -31.27 13.53 10.00
CA TYR A 184 -31.73 12.90 11.24
C TYR A 184 -31.47 11.39 11.33
N LYS A 185 -31.18 10.72 10.21
CA LYS A 185 -30.97 9.26 10.20
C LYS A 185 -29.51 8.87 10.44
N PHE A 186 -28.59 9.82 10.29
CA PHE A 186 -27.15 9.58 10.39
C PHE A 186 -26.51 10.52 11.40
N HIS A 187 -25.66 11.46 10.98
CA HIS A 187 -25.14 12.49 11.87
C HIS A 187 -26.18 13.60 12.05
N LYS A 188 -26.70 13.71 13.28
CA LYS A 188 -27.78 14.65 13.62
C LYS A 188 -27.41 16.08 13.20
N GLU A 189 -28.36 16.76 12.55
CA GLU A 189 -28.25 18.15 12.09
C GLU A 189 -27.17 18.38 11.02
N ARG A 190 -26.71 17.33 10.33
CA ARG A 190 -25.74 17.45 9.24
C ARG A 190 -26.37 17.11 7.89
N ILE A 191 -26.20 18.01 6.94
CA ILE A 191 -26.50 17.81 5.51
C ILE A 191 -25.15 17.85 4.78
N GLU A 192 -24.96 16.93 3.84
CA GLU A 192 -23.69 16.77 3.13
C GLU A 192 -23.74 17.40 1.73
N ASN A 193 -23.27 18.65 1.64
CA ASN A 193 -23.26 19.41 0.39
C ASN A 193 -21.88 19.45 -0.28
N ASP A 194 -20.84 18.94 0.35
CA ASP A 194 -19.49 19.09 -0.17
C ASP A 194 -19.21 18.09 -1.30
N GLN A 195 -18.26 18.45 -2.15
CA GLN A 195 -17.70 17.54 -3.14
C GLN A 195 -16.80 16.51 -2.45
N PRO A 196 -16.60 15.34 -3.07
CA PRO A 196 -15.59 14.41 -2.59
C PRO A 196 -14.20 15.08 -2.62
N PRO A 197 -13.30 14.74 -1.68
CA PRO A 197 -11.93 15.24 -1.70
C PRO A 197 -11.25 14.94 -3.03
N ILE A 198 -10.41 15.87 -3.48
CA ILE A 198 -9.64 15.70 -4.70
C ILE A 198 -8.69 14.51 -4.50
N ARG A 199 -8.74 13.55 -5.41
CA ARG A 199 -7.76 12.46 -5.45
C ARG A 199 -6.53 12.98 -6.20
N LEU A 200 -5.43 13.05 -5.48
CA LEU A 200 -4.15 13.44 -6.02
C LEU A 200 -3.60 12.33 -6.93
N SER A 201 -2.86 12.73 -7.95
CA SER A 201 -1.98 11.84 -8.70
C SER A 201 -0.76 11.46 -7.85
N GLY A 202 -0.07 10.38 -8.24
CA GLY A 202 1.15 9.96 -7.55
C GLY A 202 2.23 11.04 -7.57
N GLU A 203 2.31 11.82 -8.66
CA GLU A 203 3.22 12.94 -8.80
C GLU A 203 2.89 14.09 -7.85
N GLU A 204 1.60 14.44 -7.70
CA GLU A 204 1.16 15.47 -6.75
C GLU A 204 1.36 15.04 -5.28
N GLU A 205 1.10 13.77 -4.97
CA GLU A 205 1.41 13.21 -3.65
C GLU A 205 2.91 13.27 -3.38
N HIS A 206 3.75 12.89 -4.36
CA HIS A 206 5.19 12.95 -4.24
C HIS A 206 5.69 14.38 -3.96
N GLN A 207 5.20 15.37 -4.70
CA GLN A 207 5.54 16.79 -4.48
C GLN A 207 5.17 17.28 -3.07
N ARG A 208 4.07 16.78 -2.49
CA ARG A 208 3.68 17.14 -1.12
C ARG A 208 4.62 16.55 -0.07
N VAL A 209 5.16 15.36 -0.32
CA VAL A 209 6.01 14.66 0.65
C VAL A 209 7.50 14.92 0.46
N GLU A 210 7.95 15.30 -0.74
CA GLU A 210 9.36 15.56 -1.07
C GLU A 210 9.99 16.66 -0.21
N GLY A 211 9.20 17.66 0.19
CA GLY A 211 9.64 18.75 1.06
C GLY A 211 9.64 18.42 2.56
N LEU A 212 9.20 17.23 2.96
CA LEU A 212 9.18 16.82 4.36
C LEU A 212 10.60 16.41 4.80
N PRO A 213 10.96 16.66 6.08
CA PRO A 213 12.27 16.25 6.57
C PRO A 213 12.42 14.73 6.49
N ASP A 214 13.60 14.29 6.04
CA ASP A 214 13.95 12.88 6.01
C ASP A 214 13.76 12.25 7.39
N ILE A 215 13.02 11.14 7.41
CA ILE A 215 12.88 10.34 8.61
C ILE A 215 14.16 9.51 8.74
N ILE A 216 14.89 9.69 9.84
CA ILE A 216 16.01 8.82 10.18
C ILE A 216 15.45 7.40 10.35
N PHE A 217 15.74 6.53 9.38
CA PHE A 217 15.33 5.13 9.41
C PHE A 217 16.14 4.34 10.43
N GLY A 218 15.54 3.30 11.01
CA GLY A 218 16.22 2.44 11.98
C GLY A 218 16.16 2.96 13.43
N LYS A 219 16.58 2.11 14.37
CA LYS A 219 16.87 2.58 15.72
C LYS A 219 18.19 3.35 15.67
N PRO A 220 18.31 4.53 16.32
CA PRO A 220 19.63 5.06 16.61
C PRO A 220 20.40 3.97 17.37
N PRO A 221 21.70 3.76 17.07
CA PRO A 221 22.50 2.83 17.84
C PRO A 221 22.37 3.19 19.33
N ASP A 222 22.36 2.19 20.21
CA ASP A 222 22.32 2.41 21.67
C ASP A 222 23.56 3.21 22.17
N SER A 223 24.51 3.51 21.28
CA SER A 223 25.59 4.47 21.47
C SER A 223 25.21 5.86 20.92
N THR A 224 25.42 6.88 21.73
CA THR A 224 25.29 8.33 21.44
C THR A 224 26.19 8.86 20.31
N GLN A 225 26.74 8.00 19.46
CA GLN A 225 27.56 8.40 18.32
C GLN A 225 26.80 8.12 17.01
N PRO A 226 26.42 9.18 16.26
CA PRO A 226 25.96 9.01 14.89
C PRO A 226 27.06 8.31 14.09
N ILE A 227 26.69 7.25 13.36
CA ILE A 227 27.61 6.61 12.42
C ILE A 227 27.88 7.62 11.30
N ASP A 228 29.15 7.95 11.05
CA ASP A 228 29.52 8.87 9.98
C ASP A 228 29.04 8.32 8.62
N GLY A 229 28.29 9.12 7.88
CA GLY A 229 27.66 8.71 6.62
C GLY A 229 26.27 8.06 6.72
N PHE A 230 25.70 7.85 7.91
CA PHE A 230 24.32 7.37 8.06
C PHE A 230 23.34 8.39 7.46
N ALA A 231 22.47 7.93 6.55
CA ALA A 231 21.58 8.76 5.74
C ALA A 231 22.26 9.73 4.72
N LYS A 232 23.57 9.59 4.46
CA LYS A 232 24.29 10.36 3.42
C LYS A 232 25.08 9.52 2.42
N THR A 233 25.72 8.44 2.86
CA THR A 233 26.63 7.61 2.03
C THR A 233 26.48 6.12 2.26
N HIS A 234 25.91 5.69 3.40
CA HIS A 234 25.36 4.35 3.55
C HIS A 234 23.84 4.43 3.49
N ASN A 235 23.37 4.40 2.25
CA ASN A 235 22.08 4.03 1.67
C ASN A 235 22.18 4.42 0.20
#